data_AF-A0A7K7KFN3-F1
#
_entry.id   AF-A0A7K7KFN3-F1
#
_cell.length_a   1.000
_cell.length_b   1.000
_cell.length_c   1.000
_cell.angle_alpha   90.00
_cell.angle_beta   90.00
_cell.angle_gamma   90.00
#
_symmetry.space_group_name_H-M   'P 1'
#
loop_
_entity.id
_entity.type
_entity.pdbx_description
1 polymer ?
#
loop_
_entity_poly.entity_id
_entity_poly.type
_entity_poly.pdbx_seq_one_letter_code
_entity_poly.pdbx_strand_id
1 'polypeptide(L)' 'RGRDRCRHFVLDQQPDGRYVILGERSAHAELAQLLQHHSTAPVTPYPEFLTVALPCTR' A
#
# COMPACT_ATOMS: atom_id res chain seq x y z
N ARG A 1 -13.32 15.53 -4.44
CA ARG A 1 -14.45 14.58 -4.21
C ARG A 1 -13.92 13.17 -4.45
N GLY A 2 -13.82 12.33 -3.41
CA GLY A 2 -13.21 10.98 -3.53
C GLY A 2 -12.80 10.31 -2.21
N ARG A 3 -13.12 10.92 -1.06
CA ARG A 3 -12.72 10.44 0.27
C ARG A 3 -13.39 9.10 0.66
N ASP A 4 -14.54 8.80 0.07
CA ASP A 4 -15.35 7.61 0.38
C ASP A 4 -15.26 6.51 -0.68
N ARG A 5 -14.21 6.52 -1.53
CA ARG A 5 -14.01 5.47 -2.52
C ARG A 5 -12.86 4.56 -2.13
N CYS A 6 -13.05 3.26 -2.36
CA CYS A 6 -11.95 2.31 -2.31
C CYS A 6 -10.88 2.70 -3.35
N ARG A 7 -9.62 2.62 -2.93
CA ARG A 7 -8.46 2.80 -3.79
C ARG A 7 -7.79 1.45 -3.94
N HIS A 8 -7.52 1.05 -5.17
CA HIS A 8 -6.87 -0.20 -5.49
C HIS A 8 -5.47 0.10 -5.96
N PHE A 9 -4.47 -0.52 -5.33
CA PHE A 9 -3.06 -0.40 -5.68
C PHE A 9 -2.57 -1.75 -6.19
N VAL A 10 -1.72 -1.72 -7.21
CA VAL A 10 -1.08 -2.93 -7.75
C VAL A 10 0.26 -3.12 -7.05
N LEU A 11 0.47 -4.30 -6.50
CA LEU A 11 1.75 -4.72 -5.98
C LEU A 11 2.51 -5.47 -7.06
N ASP A 12 3.76 -5.09 -7.27
CA ASP A 12 4.70 -5.82 -8.10
C ASP A 12 5.74 -6.52 -7.22
N GLN A 13 6.21 -7.67 -7.68
CA GLN A 13 7.27 -8.41 -7.03
C GLN A 13 8.52 -8.35 -7.90
N GLN A 14 9.53 -7.66 -7.38
CA GLN A 14 10.80 -7.46 -8.08
C GLN A 14 11.58 -8.78 -8.22
N PRO A 15 12.54 -8.86 -9.16
CA PRO A 15 13.35 -10.07 -9.34
C PRO A 15 14.14 -10.52 -8.10
N ASP A 16 14.39 -9.61 -7.15
CA ASP A 16 15.04 -9.90 -5.86
C ASP A 16 14.06 -10.39 -4.78
N GLY A 17 12.78 -10.56 -5.14
CA GLY A 17 11.71 -11.06 -4.28
C GLY A 17 11.02 -9.99 -3.44
N ARG A 18 11.45 -8.72 -3.51
CA ARG A 18 10.83 -7.61 -2.75
C ARG A 18 9.52 -7.14 -3.37
N TYR A 19 8.63 -6.64 -2.53
CA TYR A 19 7.33 -6.08 -2.90
C TYR A 19 7.40 -4.55 -3.01
N VAL A 20 6.79 -4.01 -4.06
CA VAL A 20 6.68 -2.56 -4.30
C VAL A 20 5.27 -2.23 -4.81
N ILE A 21 4.71 -1.09 -4.41
CA ILE A 21 3.51 -0.56 -5.07
C ILE A 21 3.94 0.04 -6.41
N LEU A 22 3.29 -0.31 -7.52
CA LEU A 22 3.62 0.28 -8.82
C LEU A 22 3.52 1.81 -8.78
N GLY A 23 4.62 2.48 -9.12
CA GLY A 23 4.75 3.95 -9.07
C GLY A 23 5.42 4.49 -7.80
N GLU A 24 5.59 3.66 -6.77
CA GLU A 24 6.33 4.01 -5.55
C GLU A 24 7.82 3.68 -5.65
N ARG A 25 8.62 4.30 -4.79
CA ARG A 25 10.08 4.10 -4.72
C ARG A 25 10.51 3.11 -3.63
N SER A 26 9.65 2.84 -2.65
CA SER A 26 9.95 1.99 -1.50
C SER A 26 9.64 0.53 -1.81
N ALA A 27 10.66 -0.34 -1.75
CA ALA A 27 10.52 -1.79 -1.88
C ALA A 27 10.81 -2.51 -0.56
N HIS A 28 10.00 -3.51 -0.23
CA HIS A 28 9.99 -4.18 1.07
C HIS A 28 10.18 -5.69 0.91
N ALA A 29 10.92 -6.33 1.82
CA ALA A 29 11.17 -7.77 1.71
C ALA A 29 9.90 -8.61 1.98
N GLU A 30 9.01 -8.11 2.83
CA GLU A 30 7.77 -8.77 3.20
C GLU A 30 6.56 -7.85 3.01
N LEU A 31 5.39 -8.45 2.71
CA LEU A 31 4.14 -7.70 2.59
C LEU A 31 3.78 -6.97 3.90
N ALA A 32 4.03 -7.60 5.06
CA ALA A 32 3.79 -6.99 6.36
C ALA A 32 4.60 -5.69 6.55
N GLN A 33 5.86 -5.67 6.07
CA GLN A 33 6.70 -4.48 6.12
C GLN A 33 6.20 -3.37 5.20
N LEU A 34 5.70 -3.71 4.02
CA LEU A 34 5.07 -2.76 3.10
C LEU A 34 3.84 -2.11 3.73
N LEU A 35 2.96 -2.92 4.35
CA LEU A 35 1.76 -2.43 5.02
C LEU A 35 2.12 -1.52 6.21
N GLN A 36 3.10 -1.93 7.02
CA GLN A 36 3.58 -1.13 8.14
C GLN A 36 4.17 0.21 7.69
N HIS A 37 4.96 0.23 6.61
CA HIS A 37 5.50 1.47 6.05
C HIS A 37 4.38 2.44 5.65
N HIS A 38 3.35 1.93 4.97
CA HIS A 38 2.25 2.77 4.51
C HIS A 38 1.24 3.17 5.60
N SER A 39 1.45 2.74 6.85
CA SER A 39 0.75 3.29 8.01
C SER A 39 1.29 4.66 8.46
N THR A 40 2.54 4.97 8.12
CA THR A 40 3.22 6.24 8.47
C THR A 40 3.71 7.03 7.27
N ALA A 41 3.70 6.43 6.07
CA ALA A 41 4.00 7.08 4.80
C ALA A 41 2.81 6.91 3.83
N PRO A 42 2.24 8.00 3.29
CA PRO A 42 1.11 7.88 2.36
C PRO A 42 1.54 7.26 1.02
N VAL A 43 0.59 6.75 0.25
CA VAL A 43 0.86 6.23 -1.11
C VAL A 43 0.59 7.35 -2.12
N THR A 44 1.60 7.76 -2.89
CA THR A 44 1.51 8.84 -3.87
C THR A 44 0.45 8.52 -4.94
N PRO A 45 -0.39 9.50 -5.35
CA PRO A 45 -0.45 10.91 -4.95
C PRO A 45 -1.44 11.19 -3.79
N TYR A 46 -1.85 10.16 -3.06
CA TYR A 46 -2.94 10.24 -2.09
C TYR A 46 -2.37 10.47 -0.69
N PRO A 47 -2.76 11.54 0.02
CA PRO A 47 -2.23 11.85 1.35
C PRO A 47 -2.77 10.93 2.47
N GLU A 48 -3.64 9.97 2.14
CA GLU A 48 -4.20 9.01 3.09
C GLU A 48 -3.21 7.90 3.47
N PHE A 49 -3.28 7.44 4.72
CA PHE A 49 -2.46 6.36 5.28
C PHE A 49 -3.27 5.07 5.41
N LEU A 50 -2.59 3.93 5.37
CA LEU A 50 -3.19 2.67 5.78
C LEU A 50 -3.46 2.72 7.29
N THR A 51 -4.70 2.43 7.68
CA THR A 51 -5.09 2.41 9.08
C THR A 51 -5.31 0.98 9.54
N VAL A 52 -6.43 0.68 10.18
CA VAL A 52 -6.77 -0.66 10.61
C VAL A 52 -7.33 -1.45 9.44
N ALA A 53 -6.92 -2.72 9.32
CA ALA A 53 -7.56 -3.64 8.41
C ALA A 53 -9.00 -3.87 8.88
N LEU A 54 -9.97 -3.45 8.08
CA LEU A 54 -11.36 -3.76 8.31
C LEU A 54 -11.65 -5.13 7.68
N PRO A 55 -12.39 -6.02 8.37
CA PRO A 55 -12.84 -7.26 7.76
C PRO A 55 -13.67 -6.91 6.52
N CYS A 56 -13.35 -7.52 5.37
CA CYS A 56 -14.20 -7.47 4.19
C CYS A 56 -15.53 -8.14 4.53
N THR A 57 -16.53 -7.34 4.87
CA THR A 57 -17.92 -7.81 4.90
C THR A 57 -18.36 -7.88 3.43
N ARG A 58 -18.57 -9.10 2.96
CA ARG A 58 -19.01 -9.37 1.58
C ARG A 58 -20.51 -9.13 1.45
#